data_AF-A0A8T4D3B9-F1
#
_entry.id   AF-A0A8T4D3B9-F1
#
_cell.length_a   1.000
_cell.length_b   1.000
_cell.length_c   1.000
_cell.angle_alpha   90.00
_cell.angle_beta   90.00
_cell.angle_gamma   90.00
#
_symmetry.space_group_name_H-M   'P 1'
#
loop_
_entity.id
_entity.type
_entity.pdbx_description
1 polymer ?
#
loop_
_entity_poly.entity_id
_entity_poly.type
_entity_poly.pdbx_seq_one_letter_code
_entity_poly.pdbx_strand_id
1 'polypeptide(L)'
;CPYLPIKLGNIREKPFKEIWFNSEMFKTLRDFDTLKGKCGECEHRTLCGGCRARAYGLSSDFIDYCGDLHEPAELKGDYLTEDPWCVYQPKKSS
;
A
#
# COMPACT_ATOMS: atom_id res chain seq x y z
N CYS A 1 -5.91 11.56 -7.19
CA CYS A 1 -4.92 10.46 -7.15
C CYS A 1 -4.64 10.17 -5.67
N PRO A 2 -4.82 8.93 -5.17
CA PRO A 2 -4.61 8.64 -3.75
C PRO A 2 -3.13 8.80 -3.38
N TYR A 3 -2.86 9.48 -2.27
CA TYR A 3 -1.51 9.71 -1.75
C TYR A 3 -1.19 8.69 -0.64
N LEU A 4 0.06 8.21 -0.57
CA LEU A 4 0.55 7.33 0.48
C LEU A 4 1.51 8.12 1.38
N PRO A 5 1.04 8.66 2.53
CA PRO A 5 1.81 9.61 3.34
C PRO A 5 2.90 8.96 4.21
N ILE A 6 3.55 7.90 3.73
CA ILE A 6 4.59 7.16 4.48
C ILE A 6 5.98 7.62 4.00
N LYS A 7 6.80 8.14 4.92
CA LYS A 7 8.20 8.54 4.64
C LYS A 7 9.09 7.29 4.63
N LEU A 8 9.84 7.08 3.55
CA LEU A 8 10.67 5.88 3.34
C LEU A 8 12.19 6.13 3.42
N GLY A 9 12.58 7.38 3.59
CA GLY A 9 13.97 7.81 3.69
C GLY A 9 14.21 9.15 2.99
N ASN A 10 15.44 9.65 3.08
CA ASN A 10 15.88 10.89 2.47
C ASN A 10 17.20 10.67 1.72
N ILE A 11 17.22 10.98 0.42
CA ILE A 11 18.40 10.80 -0.43
C ILE A 11 19.57 11.71 -0.06
N ARG A 12 19.33 12.77 0.72
CA ARG A 12 20.38 13.64 1.28
C ARG A 12 21.09 13.00 2.47
N GLU A 13 20.48 11.97 3.08
CA GLU A 13 21.00 11.28 4.26
C GLU A 13 21.53 9.88 3.92
N LYS A 14 20.91 9.18 2.96
CA LYS A 14 21.28 7.82 2.55
C LYS A 14 21.30 7.66 1.03
N PRO A 15 22.21 6.83 0.46
CA PRO A 15 22.17 6.52 -0.96
C PRO A 15 20.82 5.93 -1.37
N PHE A 16 20.30 6.35 -2.53
CA PHE A 16 19.01 5.84 -3.05
C PHE A 16 18.98 4.30 -3.10
N LYS A 17 20.09 3.66 -3.47
CA LYS A 17 20.22 2.20 -3.51
C LYS A 17 19.94 1.57 -2.14
N GLU A 18 20.43 2.15 -1.05
CA GLU A 18 20.18 1.65 0.30
C GLU A 18 18.70 1.77 0.65
N ILE A 19 18.11 2.95 0.40
CA ILE A 19 16.69 3.19 0.65
C ILE A 19 15.83 2.16 -0.12
N TRP A 20 16.10 1.98 -1.42
CA TRP A 20 15.33 1.11 -2.30
C TRP A 20 15.40 -0.37 -1.91
N PHE A 21 16.61 -0.89 -1.65
CA PHE A 21 16.80 -2.31 -1.39
C PHE A 21 16.57 -2.71 0.07
N ASN A 22 16.89 -1.83 1.02
CA ASN A 22 16.93 -2.19 2.45
C ASN A 22 15.75 -1.63 3.27
N SER A 23 14.94 -0.71 2.74
CA SER A 23 13.72 -0.27 3.44
C SER A 23 12.75 -1.44 3.63
N GLU A 24 12.35 -1.70 4.88
CA GLU A 24 11.40 -2.75 5.22
C GLU A 24 10.09 -2.59 4.45
N MET A 25 9.57 -1.37 4.36
CA MET A 25 8.31 -1.11 3.65
C MET A 25 8.43 -1.36 2.15
N PHE A 26 9.56 -1.01 1.51
CA PHE A 26 9.77 -1.38 0.10
C PHE A 26 9.94 -2.89 -0.10
N LYS A 27 10.48 -3.62 0.89
CA LYS A 27 10.52 -5.10 0.83
C LYS A 27 9.10 -5.65 0.93
N THR A 28 8.30 -5.21 1.90
CA THR A 28 6.91 -5.64 2.07
C THR A 28 6.04 -5.31 0.85
N LEU A 29 6.18 -4.11 0.26
CA LEU A 29 5.45 -3.73 -0.96
C LEU A 29 5.79 -4.60 -2.18
N ARG A 30 6.99 -5.21 -2.21
CA ARG A 30 7.43 -6.13 -3.26
C ARG A 30 7.09 -7.58 -2.94
N ASP A 31 6.65 -7.87 -1.71
CA ASP A 31 6.26 -9.19 -1.25
C ASP A 31 4.74 -9.36 -1.37
N PHE A 32 4.30 -9.88 -2.51
CA PHE A 32 2.89 -10.10 -2.80
C PHE A 32 2.23 -11.16 -1.90
N ASP A 33 3.01 -11.99 -1.21
CA ASP A 33 2.48 -13.02 -0.31
C ASP A 33 2.00 -12.42 1.03
N THR A 34 2.37 -11.17 1.32
CA THR A 34 1.92 -10.43 2.50
C THR A 34 0.58 -9.69 2.30
N LEU A 35 0.05 -9.68 1.07
CA LEU A 35 -1.23 -9.05 0.77
C LEU A 35 -2.37 -9.77 1.47
N LYS A 36 -3.34 -9.00 1.96
CA LYS A 36 -4.50 -9.48 2.71
C LYS A 36 -5.79 -9.35 1.89
N GLY A 37 -6.85 -9.98 2.38
CA GLY A 37 -8.19 -9.93 1.77
C GLY A 37 -8.20 -10.38 0.33
N LYS A 38 -9.07 -9.76 -0.48
CA LYS A 38 -9.23 -10.02 -1.91
C LYS A 38 -7.91 -10.00 -2.68
N CYS A 39 -6.99 -9.09 -2.32
CA CYS A 39 -5.70 -8.97 -3.00
C CYS A 39 -4.74 -10.13 -2.65
N GLY A 40 -4.85 -10.71 -1.45
CA GLY A 40 -4.04 -11.86 -1.02
C GLY A 40 -4.40 -13.15 -1.74
N GLU A 41 -5.68 -13.36 -2.04
CA GLU A 41 -6.19 -14.58 -2.69
C GLU A 41 -6.32 -14.44 -4.22
N CYS A 42 -6.07 -13.25 -4.78
CA CYS A 42 -6.23 -12.97 -6.21
C CYS A 42 -5.19 -13.70 -7.07
N GLU A 43 -5.64 -14.39 -8.12
CA GLU A 43 -4.78 -15.04 -9.12
C GLU A 43 -3.89 -14.07 -9.90
N HIS A 44 -4.21 -12.77 -9.86
CA HIS A 44 -3.45 -11.70 -10.50
C HIS A 44 -2.61 -10.88 -9.51
N ARG A 45 -2.44 -11.34 -8.25
CA ARG A 45 -1.77 -10.57 -7.18
C ARG A 45 -0.36 -10.13 -7.54
N THR A 46 0.42 -10.96 -8.26
CA THR A 46 1.80 -10.66 -8.68
C THR A 46 1.90 -9.64 -9.82
N LEU A 47 0.79 -9.40 -10.53
CA LEU A 47 0.72 -8.45 -11.65
C LEU A 47 0.09 -7.11 -11.23
N CYS A 48 -0.98 -7.17 -10.43
CA CYS A 48 -1.76 -5.99 -10.05
C CYS A 48 -1.55 -5.62 -8.59
N GLY A 49 -1.85 -6.54 -7.67
CA GLY A 49 -1.81 -6.30 -6.22
C GLY A 49 -2.80 -5.26 -5.71
N GLY A 50 -3.43 -4.42 -6.54
CA GLY A 50 -4.30 -3.31 -6.14
C GLY A 50 -3.54 -2.04 -5.71
N CYS A 51 -4.23 -0.90 -5.61
CA CYS A 51 -3.60 0.35 -5.21
C CYS A 51 -3.34 0.42 -3.70
N ARG A 52 -2.06 0.40 -3.34
CA ARG A 52 -1.61 0.40 -1.93
C ARG A 52 -1.95 1.71 -1.20
N ALA A 53 -2.01 2.83 -1.91
CA ALA A 53 -2.44 4.11 -1.36
C ALA A 53 -3.93 4.12 -0.98
N ARG A 54 -4.80 3.43 -1.75
CA ARG A 54 -6.22 3.28 -1.40
C ARG A 54 -6.44 2.32 -0.24
N ALA A 55 -5.71 1.20 -0.24
CA ALA A 55 -5.71 0.23 0.85
C ALA A 55 -5.31 0.91 2.17
N TYR A 56 -4.25 1.71 2.16
CA TYR A 56 -3.81 2.50 3.31
C TYR A 56 -4.83 3.54 3.76
N GLY A 57 -5.43 4.24 2.79
CA GLY A 57 -6.31 5.36 3.04
C GLY A 57 -7.59 5.01 3.78
N LEU A 58 -8.30 3.96 3.35
CA LEU A 58 -9.54 3.53 4.01
C LEU A 58 -9.33 2.76 5.31
N SER A 59 -8.15 2.19 5.52
CA SER A 59 -7.78 1.58 6.81
C SER A 59 -7.29 2.61 7.82
N SER A 60 -7.21 3.88 7.43
CA SER A 60 -6.92 5.00 8.32
C SER A 60 -8.17 5.87 8.51
N ASP A 61 -8.32 6.49 9.67
CA ASP A 61 -9.34 7.53 9.93
C ASP A 61 -9.07 8.83 9.13
N PHE A 62 -8.23 8.78 8.08
CA PHE A 62 -7.49 9.93 7.56
C PHE A 62 -7.81 10.32 6.12
N ILE A 63 -8.47 9.47 5.32
CA ILE A 63 -8.89 9.87 3.97
C ILE A 63 -10.26 10.53 4.00
N ASP A 64 -10.24 11.85 3.94
CA ASP A 64 -11.34 12.64 3.42
C ASP A 64 -11.41 12.46 1.88
N TYR A 65 -12.62 12.41 1.34
CA TYR A 65 -12.93 11.96 -0.04
C TYR A 65 -12.13 12.66 -1.16
N CYS A 66 -11.54 13.82 -0.87
CA CYS A 66 -10.80 14.66 -1.82
C CYS A 66 -9.27 14.53 -1.77
N GLY A 67 -8.68 13.74 -0.87
CA GLY A 67 -7.23 13.52 -0.86
C GLY A 67 -6.40 14.78 -0.57
N ASP A 68 -6.90 15.66 0.31
CA ASP A 68 -6.15 16.83 0.75
C ASP A 68 -4.79 16.42 1.35
N LEU A 69 -3.77 17.23 1.07
CA LEU A 69 -2.37 17.05 1.48
C LEU A 69 -2.13 17.27 2.99
N HIS A 70 -3.10 16.94 3.84
CA HIS A 70 -2.89 17.02 5.29
C HIS A 70 -1.82 16.00 5.71
N GLU A 71 -0.83 16.48 6.46
CA GLU A 71 0.17 15.60 7.05
C GLU A 71 -0.52 14.82 8.20
N PRO A 72 -0.57 13.48 8.16
CA PRO A 72 -1.26 12.73 9.20
C PRO A 72 -0.57 12.88 10.55
N ALA A 73 -1.39 13.19 11.57
CA ALA A 73 -0.93 13.19 12.97
C ALA A 73 -0.44 11.79 13.38
N GLU A 74 -1.01 10.72 12.80
CA GLU A 74 -0.60 9.33 13.05
C GLU A 74 -0.74 8.45 11.79
N LEU A 75 0.27 7.63 11.50
CA LEU A 75 0.25 6.66 10.41
C LEU A 75 -0.43 5.36 10.87
N LYS A 76 -1.76 5.31 10.85
CA LYS A 76 -2.56 4.16 11.31
C LYS A 76 -3.09 3.23 10.21
N GLY A 77 -2.89 3.57 8.94
CA GLY A 77 -3.40 2.77 7.81
C GLY A 77 -2.60 1.48 7.57
N ASP A 78 -3.28 0.44 7.10
CA ASP A 78 -2.70 -0.82 6.61
C ASP A 78 -2.73 -0.86 5.06
N TYR A 79 -1.57 -0.63 4.46
CA TYR A 79 -1.36 -0.67 3.00
C TYR A 79 -1.32 -2.07 2.40
N LEU A 80 -1.42 -3.14 3.21
CA LEU A 80 -1.46 -4.53 2.76
C LEU A 80 -2.88 -5.07 2.59
N THR A 81 -3.89 -4.31 3.00
CA THR A 81 -5.30 -4.66 2.80
C THR A 81 -5.69 -4.67 1.31
N GLU A 82 -6.90 -5.16 1.04
CA GLU A 82 -7.45 -5.14 -0.31
C GLU A 82 -7.68 -3.71 -0.82
N ASP A 83 -7.64 -3.54 -2.13
CA ASP A 83 -8.04 -2.29 -2.76
C ASP A 83 -9.57 -2.20 -2.80
N PRO A 84 -10.21 -1.28 -2.05
CA PRO A 84 -11.66 -1.22 -1.90
C PRO A 84 -12.39 -0.91 -3.22
N TRP A 85 -11.70 -0.28 -4.16
CA TRP A 85 -12.26 0.08 -5.48
C TRP A 85 -11.92 -0.96 -6.55
N CYS A 86 -11.24 -2.06 -6.20
CA CYS A 86 -11.00 -3.13 -7.14
C CYS A 86 -12.32 -3.85 -7.46
N VAL A 87 -12.84 -3.64 -8.67
CA VAL A 87 -14.07 -4.29 -9.11
C VAL A 87 -13.91 -5.81 -9.28
N TYR A 88 -12.68 -6.32 -9.47
CA TYR A 88 -12.40 -7.66 -10.02
C TYR A 88 -13.19 -8.82 -9.39
N GLN A 89 -12.81 -9.46 -8.29
CA GLN A 89 -13.40 -10.70 -7.72
C GLN A 89 -12.58 -11.93 -8.11
N PRO A 90 -11.62 -12.31 -7.25
CA PRO A 90 -10.88 -13.56 -7.38
C PRO A 90 -11.80 -14.74 -7.53
N LYS A 91 -11.36 -15.73 -8.30
CA LYS A 91 -11.99 -17.04 -8.26
C LYS A 91 -11.76 -17.61 -6.86
N LYS A 92 -12.82 -18.07 -6.19
CA LYS A 92 -12.68 -18.76 -4.90
C LYS A 92 -11.63 -19.85 -5.06
N SER A 93 -10.54 -19.77 -4.29
CA SER A 93 -9.65 -20.92 -4.11
C SER A 93 -10.51 -22.03 -3.50
N SER A 94 -10.72 -23.10 -4.27
CA SER A 94 -11.40 -24.31 -3.78
C SER A 94 -10.63 -24.96 -2.65
#